data_AF-A0A7R9VZT7-F1
#
_entry.id   AF-A0A7R9VZT7-F1
#
_cell.length_a   1.000
_cell.length_b   1.000
_cell.length_c   1.000
_cell.angle_alpha   90.00
_cell.angle_beta   90.00
_cell.angle_gamma   90.00
#
_symmetry.space_group_name_H-M   'P 1'
#
loop_
_entity.id
_entity.type
_entity.pdbx_description
1 polymer ?
#
loop_
_entity_poly.entity_id
_entity_poly.type
_entity_poly.pdbx_seq_one_letter_code
_entity_poly.pdbx_strand_id
1 'polypeptide(L)'
;ILPRLQVLARSSPEDKHVLVQRLNGGLMPTNEEEWLEVHPGRDYERLKDKLLPGYQEEWAASRRGGVGEVVGVTGDGTNDGPALKAADVGLSMGISGTDVAKNASDIIIMDDKFSSIVKAVLWGRSVFDNIRKF
;
A
#
# COMPACT_ATOMS: atom_id res chain seq x y z
N ILE A 1 -14.15 -17.16 -0.09
CA ILE A 1 -12.89 -16.99 0.67
C ILE A 1 -12.21 -15.75 0.12
N LEU A 2 -12.13 -14.65 0.88
CA LEU A 2 -11.34 -13.49 0.46
C LEU A 2 -9.86 -13.90 0.50
N PRO A 3 -9.04 -13.60 -0.53
CA PRO A 3 -7.60 -13.84 -0.47
C PRO A 3 -6.97 -13.05 0.70
N ARG A 4 -5.76 -13.43 1.12
CA ARG A 4 -5.02 -12.83 2.24
C ARG A 4 -4.99 -11.31 2.12
N LEU A 5 -5.89 -10.62 2.81
CA LEU A 5 -5.83 -9.18 3.00
C LEU A 5 -4.84 -8.95 4.14
N GLN A 6 -3.67 -8.41 3.81
CA GLN A 6 -2.68 -8.02 4.81
C GLN A 6 -2.95 -6.58 5.23
N VAL A 7 -3.40 -6.39 6.47
CA VAL A 7 -3.60 -5.07 7.05
C VAL A 7 -2.32 -4.66 7.76
N LEU A 8 -1.79 -3.49 7.40
CA LEU A 8 -0.53 -2.97 7.92
C LEU A 8 -0.75 -1.54 8.41
N ALA A 9 -0.27 -1.23 9.60
CA ALA A 9 -0.34 0.10 10.20
C ALA A 9 1.07 0.59 10.56
N ARG A 10 1.33 1.87 10.27
CA ARG A 10 2.60 2.56 10.57
C ARG A 10 2.30 3.97 11.08
N SER A 11 3.19 4.48 11.93
CA SER A 11 2.99 5.74 12.65
C SER A 11 3.52 6.98 11.93
N SER A 12 4.62 6.88 11.18
CA SER A 12 5.19 8.02 10.43
C SER A 12 4.66 8.10 8.99
N PRO A 13 4.51 9.31 8.43
CA PRO A 13 4.21 9.51 7.01
C PRO A 13 5.19 8.79 6.08
N GLU A 14 6.47 8.86 6.40
CA GLU A 14 7.57 8.29 5.60
C GLU A 14 7.47 6.76 5.57
N ASP A 15 7.24 6.12 6.72
CA ASP A 15 7.10 4.66 6.79
C ASP A 15 5.89 4.17 5.98
N LYS A 16 4.78 4.92 6.00
CA LYS A 16 3.58 4.60 5.21
C LYS A 16 3.88 4.70 3.72
N HIS A 17 4.54 5.77 3.28
CA HIS A 17 4.88 5.98 1.87
C HIS A 17 5.87 4.92 1.36
N VAL A 18 6.97 4.68 2.10
CA VAL A 18 7.97 3.66 1.76
C VAL A 18 7.31 2.28 1.70
N LEU A 19 6.43 1.97 2.64
CA LEU A 19 5.71 0.71 2.65
C LEU A 19 4.90 0.50 1.37
N VAL A 20 4.09 1.48 0.98
CA VAL A 20 3.24 1.40 -0.22
C VAL A 20 4.09 1.19 -1.46
N GLN A 21 5.14 2.01 -1.61
CA GLN A 21 6.08 1.92 -2.72
C GLN A 21 6.71 0.52 -2.80
N ARG A 22 7.21 -0.01 -1.68
CA ARG A 22 7.81 -1.34 -1.65
C ARG A 22 6.81 -2.45 -1.94
N LEU A 23 5.58 -2.38 -1.45
CA LEU A 23 4.57 -3.40 -1.77
C LEU A 23 4.25 -3.44 -3.27
N ASN A 24 4.26 -2.27 -3.92
CA ASN A 24 4.06 -2.11 -5.37
C ASN A 24 5.30 -2.46 -6.20
N GLY A 25 6.45 -2.73 -5.56
CA GLY A 25 7.72 -3.00 -6.22
C GLY A 25 8.50 -1.74 -6.63
N GLY A 26 8.05 -0.56 -6.19
CA GLY A 26 8.77 0.70 -6.32
C GLY A 26 9.74 0.96 -5.17
N LEU A 27 10.71 1.86 -5.39
CA LEU A 27 11.73 2.29 -4.40
C LEU A 27 12.41 1.13 -3.66
N MET A 28 12.63 0.03 -4.37
CA MET A 28 13.33 -1.15 -3.84
C MET A 28 14.84 -0.98 -4.04
N PRO A 29 15.65 -1.02 -2.97
CA PRO A 29 17.10 -1.16 -3.12
C PRO A 29 17.42 -2.37 -3.97
N THR A 30 18.43 -2.27 -4.83
CA THR A 30 18.80 -3.34 -5.77
C THR A 30 19.40 -4.52 -5.01
N ASN A 31 20.22 -4.23 -4.00
CA ASN A 31 20.95 -5.22 -3.20
C ASN A 31 20.99 -4.81 -1.72
N GLU A 32 21.58 -5.68 -0.89
CA GLU A 32 21.70 -5.46 0.57
C GLU A 32 22.56 -4.23 0.91
N GLU A 33 23.61 -3.95 0.13
CA GLU A 33 24.49 -2.80 0.35
C GLU A 33 23.74 -1.48 0.20
N GLU A 34 22.98 -1.32 -0.89
CA GLU A 34 22.10 -0.16 -1.12
C GLU A 34 21.02 -0.06 -0.03
N TRP A 35 20.51 -1.20 0.45
CA TRP A 35 19.55 -1.22 1.56
C TRP A 35 20.18 -0.67 2.85
N LEU A 36 21.43 -1.02 3.16
CA LEU A 36 22.16 -0.53 4.33
C LEU A 36 22.48 0.97 4.21
N GLU A 37 22.77 1.47 3.01
CA GLU A 37 22.98 2.90 2.77
C GLU A 37 21.72 3.73 3.09
N VAL A 38 20.53 3.24 2.68
CA VAL A 38 19.27 3.93 2.96
C VAL A 38 18.74 3.67 4.38
N HIS A 39 19.33 2.74 5.16
CA HIS A 39 19.01 2.49 6.56
C HIS A 39 20.27 2.43 7.45
N PRO A 40 20.98 3.56 7.63
CA PRO A 40 22.22 3.58 8.40
C PRO A 40 21.99 3.12 9.84
N GLY A 41 22.86 2.23 10.32
CA GLY A 41 22.81 1.68 11.68
C GLY A 41 21.70 0.66 11.95
N ARG A 42 21.00 0.20 10.90
CA ARG A 42 19.98 -0.85 11.01
C ARG A 42 20.56 -2.21 10.59
N ASP A 43 20.17 -3.24 11.32
CA ASP A 43 20.54 -4.64 11.05
C ASP A 43 19.48 -5.27 10.13
N TYR A 44 19.87 -5.62 8.91
CA TYR A 44 19.01 -6.21 7.90
C TYR A 44 18.38 -7.53 8.37
N GLU A 45 19.19 -8.48 8.84
CA GLU A 45 18.74 -9.82 9.24
C GLU A 45 17.70 -9.77 10.37
N ARG A 46 17.83 -8.80 11.27
CA ARG A 46 16.87 -8.59 12.36
C ARG A 46 15.57 -7.92 11.91
N LEU A 47 15.61 -7.19 10.80
CA LEU A 47 14.54 -6.28 10.39
C LEU A 47 13.80 -6.72 9.13
N LYS A 48 14.35 -7.60 8.30
CA LYS A 48 13.75 -8.06 7.05
C LYS A 48 12.32 -8.62 7.24
N ASP A 49 12.04 -9.23 8.38
CA ASP A 49 10.69 -9.73 8.71
C ASP A 49 9.74 -8.65 9.28
N LYS A 50 10.29 -7.52 9.74
CA LYS A 50 9.54 -6.43 10.42
C LYS A 50 9.30 -5.22 9.52
N LEU A 51 10.24 -4.95 8.63
CA LEU A 51 10.19 -3.96 7.57
C LEU A 51 9.98 -4.73 6.28
N LEU A 52 8.76 -4.65 5.77
CA LEU A 52 8.40 -5.14 4.44
C LEU A 52 9.43 -4.75 3.38
N PRO A 53 9.49 -5.53 2.30
CA PRO A 53 10.50 -6.55 2.00
C PRO A 53 11.89 -5.92 1.80
N GLY A 54 12.95 -6.72 1.83
CA GLY A 54 14.35 -6.26 1.76
C GLY A 54 14.73 -5.52 0.48
N TYR A 55 15.51 -6.17 -0.38
CA TYR A 55 15.96 -5.63 -1.67
C TYR A 55 15.31 -6.39 -2.84
N GLN A 56 15.47 -5.90 -4.07
CA GLN A 56 14.76 -6.36 -5.27
C GLN A 56 14.79 -7.88 -5.46
N GLU A 57 15.93 -8.53 -5.28
CA GLU A 57 16.05 -9.99 -5.47
C GLU A 57 15.24 -10.79 -4.45
N GLU A 58 15.37 -10.49 -3.14
CA GLU A 58 14.58 -11.15 -2.09
C GLU A 58 13.09 -10.85 -2.25
N TRP A 59 12.77 -9.60 -2.59
CA TRP A 59 11.43 -9.14 -2.85
C TRP A 59 10.77 -9.90 -4.02
N ALA A 60 11.51 -10.13 -5.10
CA ALA A 60 11.03 -10.84 -6.27
C ALA A 60 10.90 -12.34 -5.99
N ALA A 61 11.86 -12.93 -5.26
CA ALA A 61 11.86 -14.33 -4.88
C ALA A 61 10.71 -14.69 -3.92
N SER A 62 10.31 -13.77 -3.04
CA SER A 62 9.23 -13.98 -2.08
C SER A 62 7.81 -13.86 -2.68
N ARG A 63 7.67 -13.36 -3.92
CA ARG A 63 6.38 -13.12 -4.58
C ARG A 63 6.14 -14.03 -5.78
N ARG A 64 4.87 -14.31 -6.05
CA ARG A 64 4.49 -15.14 -7.22
C ARG A 64 4.76 -14.36 -8.50
N GLY A 65 5.78 -14.78 -9.24
CA GLY A 65 6.11 -14.24 -10.56
C GLY A 65 6.92 -12.94 -10.55
N GLY A 66 7.45 -12.51 -9.40
CA GLY A 66 8.26 -11.30 -9.30
C GLY A 66 7.48 -10.00 -9.57
N VAL A 67 6.15 -10.02 -9.45
CA VAL A 67 5.28 -8.85 -9.64
C VAL A 67 4.83 -8.31 -8.28
N GLY A 68 4.65 -7.00 -8.20
CA GLY A 68 4.19 -6.32 -6.99
C GLY A 68 2.74 -6.65 -6.65
N GLU A 69 2.35 -6.30 -5.43
CA GLU A 69 0.97 -6.38 -5.02
C GLU A 69 0.18 -5.19 -5.59
N VAL A 70 -1.14 -5.35 -5.72
CA VAL A 70 -2.04 -4.20 -5.90
C VAL A 70 -2.39 -3.66 -4.53
N VAL A 71 -2.01 -2.42 -4.23
CA VAL A 71 -2.12 -1.83 -2.90
C VAL A 71 -3.20 -0.76 -2.85
N GLY A 72 -4.16 -0.99 -1.96
CA GLY A 72 -5.10 0.03 -1.51
C GLY A 72 -4.65 0.65 -0.18
N VAL A 73 -4.72 1.97 -0.06
CA VAL A 73 -4.39 2.70 1.18
C VAL A 73 -5.63 3.42 1.67
N THR A 74 -5.90 3.35 2.97
CA THR A 74 -6.97 4.14 3.60
C THR A 74 -6.34 5.17 4.54
N GLY A 75 -6.73 6.43 4.44
CA GLY A 75 -6.22 7.50 5.31
C GLY A 75 -7.18 8.66 5.46
N ASP A 76 -7.03 9.43 6.51
CA ASP A 76 -7.86 10.61 6.79
C ASP A 76 -7.03 11.84 7.15
N GLY A 77 -5.76 11.66 7.50
CA GLY A 77 -4.86 12.73 7.87
C GLY A 77 -4.04 13.29 6.72
N THR A 78 -3.55 14.53 6.88
CA THR A 78 -2.58 15.16 5.96
C THR A 78 -1.29 14.33 5.82
N ASN A 79 -0.90 13.60 6.87
CA ASN A 79 0.23 12.67 6.87
C ASN A 79 0.02 11.44 5.98
N ASP A 80 -1.22 11.12 5.60
CA ASP A 80 -1.51 10.00 4.71
C ASP A 80 -1.38 10.38 3.24
N GLY A 81 -1.35 11.67 2.91
CA GLY A 81 -1.33 12.18 1.53
C GLY A 81 -0.29 11.52 0.62
N PRO A 82 1.01 11.48 0.99
CA PRO A 82 2.03 10.82 0.18
C PRO A 82 1.81 9.32 -0.03
N ALA A 83 1.23 8.62 0.95
CA ALA A 83 0.94 7.19 0.87
C ALA A 83 -0.31 6.93 0.03
N LEU A 84 -1.36 7.75 0.20
CA LEU A 84 -2.59 7.72 -0.60
C LEU A 84 -2.27 7.93 -2.09
N LYS A 85 -1.38 8.89 -2.40
CA LYS A 85 -1.01 9.20 -3.78
C LYS A 85 -0.11 8.15 -4.43
N ALA A 86 0.67 7.43 -3.62
CA ALA A 86 1.57 6.38 -4.06
C ALA A 86 0.88 5.03 -4.29
N ALA A 87 -0.31 4.84 -3.71
CA ALA A 87 -1.08 3.61 -3.81
C ALA A 87 -1.63 3.42 -5.23
N ASP A 88 -1.96 2.18 -5.59
CA ASP A 88 -2.72 1.92 -6.81
C ASP A 88 -4.15 2.46 -6.70
N VAL A 89 -4.70 2.44 -5.48
CA VAL A 89 -5.97 3.07 -5.13
C VAL A 89 -5.89 3.69 -3.74
N GLY A 90 -5.91 5.02 -3.65
CA GLY A 90 -6.04 5.77 -2.40
C GLY A 90 -7.52 5.95 -2.00
N LEU A 91 -7.85 5.69 -0.74
CA LEU A 91 -9.18 5.88 -0.15
C LEU A 91 -9.13 6.86 1.01
N SER A 92 -9.86 7.97 0.93
CA SER A 92 -9.99 8.90 2.05
C SER A 92 -11.35 8.85 2.73
N MET A 93 -11.40 9.29 3.99
CA MET A 93 -12.66 9.54 4.70
C MET A 93 -13.32 10.82 4.22
N GLY A 94 -14.65 10.82 4.07
CA GLY A 94 -15.43 11.96 3.59
C GLY A 94 -15.74 12.97 4.68
N ILE A 95 -16.00 12.52 5.91
CA ILE A 95 -16.36 13.36 7.04
C ILE A 95 -15.10 13.75 7.83
N SER A 96 -14.33 12.77 8.31
CA SER A 96 -13.12 13.00 9.11
C SER A 96 -11.88 13.39 8.29
N GLY A 97 -11.88 13.09 6.99
CA GLY A 97 -10.71 13.30 6.14
C GLY A 97 -10.38 14.78 5.93
N THR A 98 -9.09 15.12 6.05
CA THR A 98 -8.59 16.44 5.68
C THR A 98 -8.73 16.68 4.18
N ASP A 99 -8.78 17.94 3.76
CA ASP A 99 -8.82 18.29 2.34
C ASP A 99 -7.59 17.77 1.58
N VAL A 100 -6.44 17.68 2.27
CA VAL A 100 -5.22 17.10 1.68
C VAL A 100 -5.40 15.60 1.44
N ALA A 101 -5.94 14.84 2.40
CA ALA A 101 -6.20 13.41 2.22
C ALA A 101 -7.21 13.17 1.09
N LYS A 102 -8.30 13.95 1.04
CA LYS A 102 -9.33 13.86 -0.01
C LYS A 102 -8.76 14.14 -1.40
N ASN A 103 -7.97 15.21 -1.55
CA ASN A 103 -7.34 15.56 -2.83
C ASN A 103 -6.26 14.56 -3.27
N ALA A 104 -5.62 13.87 -2.32
CA ALA A 104 -4.62 12.85 -2.62
C ALA A 104 -5.22 11.49 -3.00
N SER A 105 -6.48 11.23 -2.60
CA SER A 105 -7.17 9.95 -2.81
C SER A 105 -7.88 9.85 -4.16
N ASP A 106 -8.09 8.62 -4.63
CA ASP A 106 -8.87 8.31 -5.84
C ASP A 106 -10.35 8.09 -5.50
N ILE A 107 -10.64 7.63 -4.29
CA ILE A 107 -11.99 7.32 -3.80
C ILE A 107 -12.23 7.99 -2.45
N ILE A 108 -13.33 8.73 -2.31
CA ILE A 108 -13.75 9.32 -1.04
C ILE A 108 -14.92 8.50 -0.46
N ILE A 109 -14.75 8.00 0.76
CA ILE A 109 -15.76 7.25 1.51
C ILE A 109 -16.66 8.23 2.24
N MET A 110 -17.75 8.62 1.59
CA MET A 110 -18.65 9.68 2.06
C MET A 110 -19.29 9.44 3.44
N ASP A 111 -19.40 8.18 3.87
CA ASP A 111 -20.04 7.79 5.12
C ASP A 111 -19.06 7.42 6.24
N ASP A 112 -17.75 7.51 5.99
CA ASP A 112 -16.66 7.13 6.91
C ASP A 112 -16.72 5.69 7.44
N LYS A 113 -17.47 4.80 6.75
CA LYS A 113 -17.57 3.39 7.15
C LYS A 113 -16.59 2.54 6.39
N PHE A 114 -15.67 1.90 7.09
CA PHE A 114 -14.77 0.89 6.50
C PHE A 114 -15.54 -0.25 5.79
N SER A 115 -16.78 -0.55 6.20
CA SER A 115 -17.63 -1.53 5.50
C SER A 115 -17.92 -1.15 4.03
N SER A 116 -17.88 0.15 3.70
CA SER A 116 -18.07 0.65 2.34
C SER A 116 -16.92 0.22 1.42
N ILE A 117 -15.70 0.07 1.96
CA ILE A 117 -14.54 -0.46 1.22
C ILE A 117 -14.79 -1.90 0.78
N VAL A 118 -15.33 -2.74 1.67
CA VAL A 118 -15.65 -4.14 1.35
C VAL A 118 -16.64 -4.21 0.19
N LYS A 119 -17.66 -3.34 0.20
CA LYS A 119 -18.63 -3.24 -0.90
C LYS A 119 -17.95 -2.77 -2.20
N ALA A 120 -17.10 -1.76 -2.15
CA ALA A 120 -16.37 -1.26 -3.31
C ALA A 120 -15.52 -2.35 -3.97
N VAL A 121 -14.78 -3.13 -3.18
CA VAL A 121 -13.98 -4.27 -3.69
C VAL A 121 -14.86 -5.34 -4.33
N LEU A 122 -16.00 -5.67 -3.70
CA LEU A 122 -16.93 -6.66 -4.25
C LEU A 122 -17.53 -6.22 -5.59
N TRP A 123 -17.94 -4.96 -5.69
CA TRP A 123 -18.46 -4.39 -6.93
C TRP A 123 -17.39 -4.29 -8.01
N GLY A 124 -16.18 -3.83 -7.67
CA GLY A 124 -15.06 -3.75 -8.61
C GLY A 124 -14.73 -5.11 -9.26
N ARG A 125 -14.70 -6.19 -8.47
CA ARG A 125 -14.50 -7.55 -9.00
C ARG A 125 -15.65 -8.00 -9.89
N SER A 126 -16.89 -7.74 -9.47
CA SER A 126 -18.08 -8.09 -10.26
C SER A 126 -18.08 -7.39 -11.62
N VAL A 127 -17.69 -6.11 -11.66
CA VAL A 127 -17.55 -5.34 -12.90
C VAL A 127 -16.41 -5.90 -13.76
N PHE A 128 -15.24 -6.18 -13.19
CA PHE A 128 -14.11 -6.76 -13.92
C PHE A 128 -14.46 -8.12 -14.56
N ASP A 129 -15.11 -9.00 -13.81
CA ASP A 129 -15.56 -10.31 -14.30
C ASP A 129 -16.58 -10.18 -15.43
N ASN A 130 -17.42 -9.14 -15.40
CA ASN A 130 -18.39 -8.87 -16.46
C ASN A 130 -17.72 -8.31 -17.71
N ILE A 131 -16.76 -7.39 -17.56
CA ILE A 131 -16.02 -6.82 -18.71
C ILE A 131 -15.26 -7.91 -19.45
N ARG A 132 -14.62 -8.85 -18.75
CA ARG A 132 -13.84 -9.94 -19.39
C ARG A 132 -14.66 -10.96 -20.18
N LYS A 133 -15.99 -10.98 -20.00
CA LYS A 133 -16.88 -11.89 -20.72
C LYS A 133 -17.29 -11.37 -22.09
N PHE A 134 -17.11 -10.08 -22.33
CA PHE A 134 -17.38 -9.42 -23.62
C PHE A 134 -16.07 -9.12 -24.34
#